data_AF-A0A7S2Q1Z0-F1
#
_entry.id   AF-A0A7S2Q1Z0-F1
#
_cell.length_a   1.000
_cell.length_b   1.000
_cell.length_c   1.000
_cell.angle_alpha   90.00
_cell.angle_beta   90.00
_cell.angle_gamma   90.00
#
_symmetry.space_group_name_H-M   'P 1'
#
loop_
_entity.id
_entity.type
_entity.pdbx_description
1 polymer ?
#
loop_
_entity_poly.entity_id
_entity_poly.type
_entity_poly.pdbx_seq_one_letter_code
_entity_poly.pdbx_strand_id
1 'polypeptide(L)'
;CQSQNFPSLTLSCVRGIVPKDALMAHAKDIIDASNKYSIVNLKLEAEEAYVDSTEITIDNVMDNLLYADAMNLVLLKEVAVEFLADNGEELLTSVSFNDLPGHVVKDVLVATTRKKKKAVPEMAYDYETCTFCAHGLSLMSVSDLRRKMYEMDYDADGSREAMIDALSK
;
A
#
# COMPACT_ATOMS: atom_id res chain seq x y z
N CYS A 1 -34.37 -19.19 -23.02
CA CYS A 1 -33.81 -18.40 -21.90
C CYS A 1 -32.52 -17.71 -22.35
N GLN A 2 -32.60 -16.62 -23.13
CA GLN A 2 -31.45 -15.74 -23.36
C GLN A 2 -31.96 -14.32 -23.65
N SER A 3 -31.61 -13.40 -22.76
CA SER A 3 -31.37 -11.99 -23.06
C SER A 3 -30.69 -11.41 -21.82
N GLN A 4 -29.36 -11.42 -21.84
CA GLN A 4 -28.56 -10.65 -20.90
C GLN A 4 -28.46 -9.24 -21.45
N ASN A 5 -28.84 -8.27 -20.62
CA ASN A 5 -28.79 -6.86 -20.95
C ASN A 5 -28.41 -6.11 -19.67
N PHE A 6 -27.12 -5.82 -19.46
CA PHE A 6 -26.70 -4.75 -18.55
C PHE A 6 -25.44 -4.05 -19.08
N PRO A 7 -25.31 -2.73 -18.83
CA PRO A 7 -24.59 -1.77 -19.66
C PRO A 7 -23.10 -1.64 -19.25
N SER A 8 -22.36 -2.74 -19.20
CA SER A 8 -20.92 -2.72 -18.85
C SER A 8 -20.00 -2.41 -20.04
N LEU A 9 -20.54 -2.33 -21.26
CA LEU A 9 -19.77 -2.31 -22.51
C LEU A 9 -19.53 -0.92 -23.11
N THR A 10 -20.03 0.16 -22.50
CA THR A 10 -19.86 1.52 -23.06
C THR A 10 -18.69 2.31 -22.46
N LEU A 11 -17.99 1.78 -21.45
CA LEU A 11 -16.79 2.43 -20.87
C LEU A 11 -15.46 1.76 -21.27
N SER A 12 -15.48 0.64 -22.01
CA SER A 12 -14.28 -0.12 -22.35
C SER A 12 -13.52 0.45 -23.56
N CYS A 13 -14.16 1.22 -24.44
CA CYS A 13 -13.52 1.71 -25.67
C CYS A 13 -12.70 3.00 -25.49
N VAL A 14 -12.75 3.67 -24.34
CA VAL A 14 -11.95 4.88 -24.07
C VAL A 14 -10.83 4.62 -23.04
N ARG A 15 -10.88 3.52 -22.27
CA ARG A 15 -9.98 3.27 -21.11
C ARG A 15 -8.89 2.22 -21.31
N GLY A 16 -8.81 1.53 -22.46
CA GLY A 16 -7.72 0.59 -22.76
C GLY A 16 -7.46 -0.44 -21.65
N ILE A 17 -8.31 -1.48 -21.56
CA ILE A 17 -8.13 -2.54 -20.55
C ILE A 17 -6.84 -3.30 -20.87
N VAL A 18 -5.83 -3.18 -20.00
CA VAL A 18 -4.62 -3.99 -20.10
C VAL A 18 -4.90 -5.34 -19.43
N PRO A 19 -4.66 -6.48 -20.11
CA PRO A 19 -4.82 -7.79 -19.50
C PRO A 19 -3.94 -7.95 -18.26
N LYS A 20 -4.44 -8.58 -17.20
CA LYS A 20 -3.68 -8.80 -15.95
C LYS A 20 -2.35 -9.52 -16.20
N ASP A 21 -2.32 -10.49 -17.11
CA ASP A 21 -1.09 -11.21 -17.47
C ASP A 21 -0.02 -10.29 -18.07
N ALA A 22 -0.44 -9.31 -18.88
CA ALA A 22 0.46 -8.31 -19.46
C ALA A 22 0.92 -7.30 -18.41
N LEU A 23 0.05 -6.94 -17.46
CA LEU A 23 0.42 -6.12 -16.30
C LEU A 23 1.48 -6.84 -15.46
N MET A 24 1.29 -8.12 -15.15
CA MET A 24 2.24 -8.89 -14.33
C MET A 24 3.60 -9.07 -15.02
N ALA A 25 3.61 -9.35 -16.33
CA ALA A 25 4.85 -9.56 -17.08
C ALA A 25 5.73 -8.30 -17.21
N HIS A 26 5.11 -7.11 -17.23
CA HIS A 26 5.79 -5.83 -17.49
C HIS A 26 5.50 -4.78 -16.42
N ALA A 27 5.19 -5.20 -15.19
CA ALA A 27 4.62 -4.31 -14.19
C ALA A 27 5.51 -3.09 -13.88
N LYS A 28 6.82 -3.30 -13.72
CA LYS A 28 7.78 -2.21 -13.50
C LYS A 28 7.82 -1.21 -14.66
N ASP A 29 7.90 -1.70 -15.89
CA ASP A 29 7.93 -0.83 -17.08
C ASP A 29 6.64 0.00 -17.20
N ILE A 30 5.50 -0.62 -16.87
CA ILE A 30 4.18 0.04 -16.89
C ILE A 30 4.06 1.04 -15.74
N ILE A 31 4.55 0.72 -14.54
CA ILE A 31 4.62 1.66 -13.41
C ILE A 31 5.49 2.86 -13.77
N ASP A 32 6.69 2.63 -14.31
CA ASP A 32 7.61 3.70 -14.67
C ASP A 32 7.03 4.60 -15.76
N ALA A 33 6.41 4.01 -16.78
CA ALA A 33 5.73 4.75 -17.85
C ALA A 33 4.52 5.54 -17.32
N SER A 34 3.66 4.89 -16.54
CA SER A 34 2.46 5.54 -15.98
C SER A 34 2.82 6.65 -14.99
N ASN A 35 3.87 6.48 -14.18
CA ASN A 35 4.40 7.51 -13.30
C ASN A 35 4.99 8.69 -14.10
N LYS A 36 5.72 8.42 -15.19
CA LYS A 36 6.27 9.45 -16.08
C LYS A 36 5.20 10.27 -16.82
N TYR A 37 4.13 9.62 -17.26
CA TYR A 37 3.03 10.26 -18.01
C TYR A 37 1.82 10.63 -17.13
N SER A 38 1.94 10.51 -15.81
CA SER A 38 0.88 10.80 -14.83
C SER A 38 -0.44 10.06 -15.09
N ILE A 39 -0.37 8.79 -15.51
CA ILE A 39 -1.54 7.93 -15.73
C ILE A 39 -1.84 7.15 -14.45
N VAL A 40 -2.51 7.81 -13.49
CA VAL A 40 -2.75 7.28 -12.13
C VAL A 40 -3.44 5.92 -12.12
N ASN A 41 -4.53 5.76 -12.87
CA ASN A 41 -5.30 4.52 -12.89
C ASN A 41 -4.47 3.30 -13.31
N LEU A 42 -3.66 3.47 -14.35
CA LEU A 42 -2.79 2.41 -14.85
C LEU A 42 -1.67 2.09 -13.84
N LYS A 43 -1.16 3.11 -13.13
CA LYS A 43 -0.18 2.93 -12.06
C LYS A 43 -0.73 2.06 -10.94
N LEU A 44 -1.96 2.32 -10.50
CA LEU A 44 -2.61 1.55 -9.44
C LEU A 44 -2.87 0.09 -9.86
N GLU A 45 -3.37 -0.13 -11.08
CA GLU A 45 -3.60 -1.48 -11.63
C GLU A 45 -2.28 -2.25 -11.81
N ALA A 46 -1.20 -1.58 -12.24
CA ALA A 46 0.12 -2.20 -12.38
C ALA A 46 0.80 -2.46 -11.02
N GLU A 47 0.61 -1.59 -10.03
CA GLU A 47 1.08 -1.78 -8.67
C GLU A 47 0.45 -3.05 -8.06
N GLU A 48 -0.87 -3.20 -8.16
CA GLU A 48 -1.58 -4.38 -7.68
C GLU A 48 -1.06 -5.66 -8.35
N ALA A 49 -0.88 -5.64 -9.67
CA ALA A 49 -0.31 -6.77 -10.41
C ALA A 49 1.15 -7.07 -10.01
N TYR A 50 1.96 -6.05 -9.71
CA TYR A 50 3.34 -6.23 -9.27
C TYR A 50 3.40 -6.88 -7.88
N VAL A 51 2.56 -6.43 -6.95
CA VAL A 51 2.45 -6.99 -5.59
C VAL A 51 1.97 -8.45 -5.64
N ASP A 52 0.98 -8.76 -6.49
CA ASP A 52 0.47 -10.12 -6.65
C ASP A 52 1.49 -11.09 -7.27
N SER A 53 2.38 -10.60 -8.12
CA SER A 53 3.36 -11.42 -8.85
C SER A 53 4.73 -11.51 -8.16
N THR A 54 5.04 -10.59 -7.25
CA THR A 54 6.35 -10.47 -6.62
C THR A 54 6.33 -11.00 -5.20
N GLU A 55 7.05 -12.09 -4.95
CA GLU A 55 7.32 -12.55 -3.60
C GLU A 55 8.38 -11.68 -2.94
N ILE A 56 8.03 -11.03 -1.82
CA ILE A 56 8.96 -10.21 -1.03
C ILE A 56 9.80 -11.13 -0.15
N THR A 57 11.11 -10.99 -0.25
CA THR A 57 12.12 -11.79 0.45
C THR A 57 13.17 -10.87 1.06
N ILE A 58 14.03 -11.40 1.94
CA ILE A 58 15.10 -10.64 2.59
C ILE A 58 16.05 -10.00 1.58
N ASP A 59 16.34 -10.72 0.49
CA ASP A 59 17.27 -10.25 -0.54
C ASP A 59 16.71 -9.11 -1.37
N ASN A 60 15.37 -9.03 -1.53
CA ASN A 60 14.72 -8.07 -2.41
C ASN A 60 13.90 -6.98 -1.68
N VAL A 61 13.67 -7.10 -0.37
CA VAL A 61 12.76 -6.21 0.36
C VAL A 61 13.22 -4.76 0.32
N MET A 62 14.53 -4.51 0.40
CA MET A 62 15.08 -3.15 0.40
C MET A 62 14.93 -2.47 -0.97
N ASP A 63 15.25 -3.19 -2.04
CA ASP A 63 15.10 -2.68 -3.40
C ASP A 63 13.63 -2.38 -3.71
N ASN A 64 12.73 -3.28 -3.31
CA ASN A 64 11.29 -3.07 -3.47
C ASN A 64 10.78 -1.90 -2.63
N LEU A 65 11.26 -1.74 -1.40
CA LEU A 65 10.87 -0.64 -0.52
C LEU A 65 11.34 0.71 -1.06
N LEU A 66 12.59 0.81 -1.50
CA LEU A 66 13.14 2.03 -2.10
C LEU A 66 12.45 2.37 -3.42
N TYR A 67 12.17 1.36 -4.26
CA TYR A 67 11.41 1.55 -5.49
C TYR A 67 9.98 2.04 -5.21
N ALA A 68 9.31 1.45 -4.23
CA ALA A 68 7.97 1.84 -3.84
C ALA A 68 7.91 3.28 -3.33
N ASP A 69 8.90 3.68 -2.52
CA ASP A 69 9.00 5.04 -2.03
C ASP A 69 9.27 6.04 -3.17
N ALA A 70 10.19 5.71 -4.08
CA ALA A 70 10.54 6.56 -5.22
C ALA A 70 9.39 6.76 -6.21
N MET A 71 8.58 5.72 -6.45
CA MET A 71 7.45 5.76 -7.40
C MET A 71 6.11 6.09 -6.72
N ASN A 72 6.12 6.36 -5.41
CA ASN A 72 4.94 6.59 -4.58
C ASN A 72 3.89 5.47 -4.75
N LEU A 73 4.35 4.22 -4.60
CA LEU A 73 3.56 2.99 -4.65
C LEU A 73 3.18 2.60 -3.23
N VAL A 74 1.97 2.96 -2.84
CA VAL A 74 1.51 2.92 -1.46
C VAL A 74 1.27 1.47 -0.97
N LEU A 75 0.77 0.59 -1.84
CA LEU A 75 0.51 -0.82 -1.54
C LEU A 75 1.82 -1.61 -1.47
N LEU A 76 2.71 -1.46 -2.45
CA LEU A 76 4.01 -2.15 -2.44
C LEU A 76 4.84 -1.74 -1.21
N LYS A 77 4.82 -0.44 -0.89
CA LYS A 77 5.50 0.10 0.30
C LYS A 77 4.95 -0.51 1.58
N GLU A 78 3.62 -0.63 1.70
CA GLU A 78 2.99 -1.28 2.85
C GLU A 78 3.45 -2.73 2.99
N VAL A 79 3.39 -3.54 1.92
CA VAL A 79 3.78 -4.95 1.96
C VAL A 79 5.25 -5.11 2.36
N ALA A 80 6.15 -4.30 1.79
CA ALA A 80 7.57 -4.34 2.13
C ALA A 80 7.82 -3.95 3.60
N VAL A 81 7.17 -2.90 4.10
CA VAL A 81 7.27 -2.46 5.49
C VAL A 81 6.69 -3.51 6.46
N GLU A 82 5.59 -4.17 6.09
CA GLU A 82 5.04 -5.26 6.87
C GLU A 82 6.01 -6.44 6.97
N PHE A 83 6.63 -6.82 5.85
CA PHE A 83 7.66 -7.87 5.83
C PHE A 83 8.84 -7.53 6.74
N LEU A 84 9.33 -6.29 6.71
CA LEU A 84 10.39 -5.83 7.60
C LEU A 84 9.99 -5.97 9.08
N ALA A 85 8.74 -5.65 9.41
CA ALA A 85 8.23 -5.75 10.77
C ALA A 85 8.01 -7.21 11.24
N ASP A 86 7.84 -8.19 10.32
CA ASP A 86 7.76 -9.63 10.66
C ASP A 86 9.14 -10.27 10.83
N ASN A 87 10.11 -9.89 10.01
CA ASN A 87 11.39 -10.60 9.89
C ASN A 87 12.56 -9.86 10.55
N GLY A 88 12.27 -9.00 11.54
CA GLY A 88 13.25 -8.07 12.10
C GLY A 88 14.55 -8.72 12.61
N GLU A 89 14.48 -9.91 13.21
CA GLU A 89 15.68 -10.61 13.73
C GLU A 89 16.67 -10.98 12.62
N GLU A 90 16.16 -11.54 11.52
CA GLU A 90 16.98 -11.98 10.39
C GLU A 90 17.58 -10.78 9.64
N LEU A 91 16.76 -9.75 9.42
CA LEU A 91 17.13 -8.53 8.70
C LEU A 91 18.24 -7.71 9.38
N LEU A 92 18.33 -7.74 10.71
CA LEU A 92 19.38 -7.03 11.45
C LEU A 92 20.79 -7.53 11.09
N THR A 93 20.91 -8.75 10.57
CA THR A 93 22.20 -9.36 10.22
C THR A 93 22.49 -9.36 8.73
N SER A 94 21.45 -9.36 7.89
CA SER A 94 21.55 -9.53 6.44
C SER A 94 21.41 -8.24 5.63
N VAL A 95 20.80 -7.20 6.20
CA VAL A 95 20.41 -6.00 5.45
C VAL A 95 21.06 -4.72 5.98
N SER A 96 21.48 -3.86 5.05
CA SER A 96 21.93 -2.49 5.34
C SER A 96 20.76 -1.50 5.31
N PHE A 97 20.64 -0.66 6.33
CA PHE A 97 19.60 0.36 6.45
C PHE A 97 20.12 1.79 6.17
N ASN A 98 21.37 1.94 5.74
CA ASN A 98 22.04 3.25 5.60
C ASN A 98 21.38 4.17 4.56
N ASP A 99 20.79 3.60 3.51
CA ASP A 99 20.20 4.34 2.40
C ASP A 99 18.70 4.61 2.58
N LEU A 100 18.12 4.24 3.73
CA LEU A 100 16.70 4.45 3.98
C LEU A 100 16.39 5.92 4.28
N PRO A 101 15.41 6.51 3.58
CA PRO A 101 14.87 7.79 3.96
C PRO A 101 14.26 7.75 5.36
N GLY A 102 14.44 8.83 6.13
CA GLY A 102 13.95 8.91 7.51
C GLY A 102 12.44 8.73 7.66
N HIS A 103 11.65 9.10 6.65
CA HIS A 103 10.20 8.87 6.67
C HIS A 103 9.83 7.38 6.51
N VAL A 104 10.63 6.59 5.78
CA VAL A 104 10.43 5.14 5.68
C VAL A 104 10.69 4.47 7.03
N VAL A 105 11.67 4.94 7.80
CA VAL A 105 11.93 4.45 9.18
C VAL A 105 10.70 4.67 10.07
N LYS A 106 10.01 5.80 9.92
CA LYS A 106 8.76 6.08 10.63
C LYS A 106 7.67 5.06 10.26
N ASP A 107 7.54 4.69 8.98
CA ASP A 107 6.58 3.69 8.52
C ASP A 107 6.87 2.30 9.13
N VAL A 108 8.14 1.90 9.18
CA VAL A 108 8.58 0.65 9.85
C VAL A 108 8.25 0.65 11.33
N LEU A 109 8.49 1.76 12.03
CA LEU A 109 8.16 1.88 13.45
C LEU A 109 6.65 1.80 13.70
N VAL A 110 5.84 2.40 12.82
CA VAL A 110 4.38 2.31 12.85
C VAL A 110 3.92 0.86 12.67
N ALA A 111 4.42 0.14 11.66
CA ALA A 111 4.05 -1.25 11.41
C ALA A 111 4.46 -2.17 12.57
N THR A 112 5.66 -1.97 13.12
CA THR A 112 6.15 -2.71 14.30
C THR A 112 5.27 -2.45 15.53
N THR A 113 4.87 -1.19 15.75
CA THR A 113 3.97 -0.81 16.86
C THR A 113 2.58 -1.44 16.70
N ARG A 114 2.04 -1.43 15.48
CA ARG A 114 0.77 -2.08 15.15
C ARG A 114 0.79 -3.58 15.49
N LYS A 115 1.89 -4.27 15.17
CA LYS A 115 2.05 -5.69 15.47
C LYS A 115 2.16 -5.97 16.96
N LYS A 116 2.93 -5.16 17.70
CA LYS A 116 3.00 -5.26 19.17
C LYS A 116 1.61 -5.12 19.81
N LYS A 117 0.78 -4.17 19.35
CA LYS A 117 -0.60 -4.03 19.84
C LYS A 117 -1.48 -5.24 19.58
N LYS A 118 -1.31 -5.93 18.44
CA LYS A 118 -2.05 -7.18 18.13
C LYS A 118 -1.62 -8.38 18.97
N ALA A 119 -0.37 -8.40 19.45
CA ALA A 119 0.20 -9.52 20.20
C ALA A 119 -0.09 -9.49 21.71
N VAL A 120 -0.51 -8.34 22.26
CA VAL A 120 -0.92 -8.25 23.67
C VAL A 120 -2.35 -8.78 23.79
N PRO A 121 -2.63 -9.87 24.53
CA PRO A 121 -4.01 -10.25 24.84
C PRO A 121 -4.67 -9.09 25.58
N GLU A 122 -5.92 -8.80 25.23
CA GLU A 122 -6.77 -7.71 25.70
C GLU A 122 -6.76 -7.53 27.24
N MET A 123 -5.68 -6.98 27.79
CA MET A 123 -5.57 -6.61 29.19
C MET A 123 -6.02 -5.16 29.25
N ALA A 124 -7.31 -5.01 29.54
CA ALA A 124 -8.02 -3.76 29.69
C ALA A 124 -7.21 -2.73 30.48
N TYR A 125 -6.66 -1.75 29.80
CA TYR A 125 -6.48 -0.41 30.35
C TYR A 125 -7.46 0.48 29.63
N ASP A 126 -8.28 1.19 30.41
CA ASP A 126 -9.44 2.00 30.03
C ASP A 126 -9.13 3.28 29.25
N TYR A 127 -7.98 3.35 28.57
CA TYR A 127 -7.81 4.39 27.58
C TYR A 127 -8.66 3.99 26.39
N GLU A 128 -9.85 4.61 26.28
CA GLU A 128 -10.68 4.63 25.07
C GLU A 128 -9.77 4.40 23.86
N THR A 129 -9.91 3.24 23.21
CA THR A 129 -9.38 3.04 21.87
C THR A 129 -10.05 4.10 21.03
N CYS A 130 -9.42 5.26 20.96
CA CYS A 130 -9.93 6.40 20.27
C CYS A 130 -9.68 6.10 18.79
N THR A 131 -10.61 5.33 18.23
CA THR A 131 -10.68 4.92 16.82
C THR A 131 -10.70 6.15 15.89
N PHE A 132 -10.92 7.34 16.47
CA PHE A 132 -11.00 8.64 15.83
C PHE A 132 -9.89 9.63 16.23
N CYS A 133 -8.94 9.26 17.08
CA CYS A 133 -7.81 10.12 17.40
C CYS A 133 -6.79 10.05 16.25
N ALA A 134 -6.09 11.16 15.97
CA ALA A 134 -5.01 11.19 14.98
C ALA A 134 -3.98 10.07 15.18
N HIS A 135 -3.77 9.66 16.44
CA HIS A 135 -2.89 8.56 16.83
C HIS A 135 -3.40 7.17 16.43
N GLY A 136 -4.72 6.99 16.34
CA GLY A 136 -5.37 5.77 15.85
C GLY A 136 -5.24 5.64 14.33
N LEU A 137 -5.56 6.71 13.59
CA LEU A 137 -5.36 6.78 12.12
C LEU A 137 -3.89 6.57 11.73
N SER A 138 -2.97 7.17 12.50
CA SER A 138 -1.52 7.02 12.30
C SER A 138 -1.00 5.58 12.50
N LEU A 139 -1.80 4.67 13.05
CA LEU A 139 -1.46 3.25 13.21
C LEU A 139 -2.21 2.33 12.24
N MET A 140 -3.13 2.86 11.43
CA MET A 140 -3.88 2.06 10.45
C MET A 140 -2.99 1.67 9.25
N SER A 141 -3.34 0.54 8.63
CA SER A 141 -2.78 0.13 7.34
C SER A 141 -3.29 1.02 6.21
N VAL A 142 -2.53 1.14 5.13
CA VAL A 142 -2.95 1.83 3.90
C VAL A 142 -4.22 1.17 3.38
N SER A 143 -4.28 -0.17 3.40
CA SER A 143 -5.47 -0.93 3.03
C SER A 143 -6.71 -0.53 3.86
N ASP A 144 -6.56 -0.36 5.18
CA ASP A 144 -7.65 0.10 6.05
C ASP A 144 -8.00 1.58 5.83
N LEU A 145 -7.01 2.43 5.53
CA LEU A 145 -7.21 3.85 5.22
C LEU A 145 -7.97 4.01 3.90
N ARG A 146 -7.56 3.29 2.84
CA ARG A 146 -8.27 3.26 1.54
C ARG A 146 -9.71 2.82 1.73
N ARG A 147 -9.95 1.74 2.49
CA ARG A 147 -11.32 1.28 2.82
C ARG A 147 -12.15 2.39 3.47
N LYS A 148 -11.58 3.10 4.44
CA LYS A 148 -12.26 4.24 5.09
C LYS A 148 -12.52 5.41 4.14
N MET A 149 -11.59 5.73 3.24
CA MET A 149 -11.81 6.80 2.26
C MET A 149 -12.96 6.47 1.31
N TYR A 150 -13.08 5.22 0.87
CA TYR A 150 -14.23 4.76 0.09
C TYR A 150 -15.55 4.86 0.87
N GLU A 151 -15.55 4.53 2.17
CA GLU A 151 -16.75 4.66 3.03
C GLU A 151 -17.20 6.13 3.18
N MET A 152 -16.25 7.08 3.07
CA MET A 152 -16.49 8.53 3.25
C MET A 152 -16.59 9.31 1.93
N ASP A 153 -16.59 8.62 0.78
CA ASP A 153 -16.61 9.24 -0.56
C ASP A 153 -15.44 10.21 -0.82
N TYR A 154 -14.29 9.93 -0.21
CA TYR A 154 -13.04 10.66 -0.48
C TYR A 154 -12.20 9.96 -1.55
N ASP A 155 -11.46 10.75 -2.32
CA ASP A 155 -10.49 10.24 -3.29
C ASP A 155 -9.34 9.52 -2.56
N ALA A 156 -9.16 8.24 -2.86
CA ALA A 156 -8.10 7.42 -2.27
C ALA A 156 -6.74 7.62 -2.95
N ASP A 157 -6.64 8.52 -3.93
CA ASP A 157 -5.38 8.89 -4.57
C ASP A 157 -4.55 9.83 -3.68
N GLY A 158 -3.40 9.32 -3.21
CA GLY A 158 -2.51 10.09 -2.37
C GLY A 158 -1.56 9.23 -1.54
N SER A 159 -0.60 9.89 -0.90
CA SER A 159 0.27 9.21 0.08
C SER A 159 -0.54 8.82 1.32
N ARG A 160 0.02 7.91 2.12
CA ARG A 160 -0.55 7.52 3.42
C ARG A 160 -0.85 8.72 4.31
N GLU A 161 0.03 9.71 4.32
CA GLU A 161 -0.12 10.97 5.07
C GLU A 161 -1.30 11.79 4.55
N ALA A 162 -1.47 11.90 3.23
CA ALA A 162 -2.60 12.58 2.64
C ALA A 162 -3.94 11.93 3.02
N MET A 163 -3.98 10.59 3.10
CA MET A 163 -5.16 9.85 3.58
C MET A 163 -5.46 10.15 5.04
N ILE A 164 -4.43 10.15 5.91
CA ILE A 164 -4.58 10.47 7.33
C ILE A 164 -5.08 11.91 7.51
N ASP A 165 -4.48 12.85 6.79
CA ASP A 165 -4.86 14.27 6.85
C ASP A 165 -6.30 14.47 6.37
N ALA A 166 -6.74 13.78 5.32
CA ALA A 166 -8.11 13.83 4.81
C ALA A 166 -9.12 13.29 5.83
N LEU A 167 -8.80 12.16 6.49
CA LEU A 167 -9.68 11.50 7.46
C LEU A 167 -9.66 12.16 8.86
N SER A 168 -8.72 13.08 9.10
CA SER A 168 -8.60 13.80 10.38
C SER A 168 -9.34 15.14 10.44
N LYS A 169 -9.97 15.53 9.33
CA LYS A 169 -10.77 16.76 9.18
C LYS A 169 -12.24 16.51 9.50
#